data_AF-A0A847VMF2-F1
#
_entry.id   AF-A0A847VMF2-F1
#
_cell.length_a   1.000
_cell.length_b   1.000
_cell.length_c   1.000
_cell.angle_alpha   90.00
_cell.angle_beta   90.00
_cell.angle_gamma   90.00
#
_symmetry.space_group_name_H-M   'P 1'
#
loop_
_entity.id
_entity.type
_entity.pdbx_description
1 polymer ?
#
loop_
_entity_poly.entity_id
_entity_poly.type
_entity_poly.pdbx_seq_one_letter_code
_entity_poly.pdbx_strand_id
1 'polypeptide(L)'
;MSRSMRVAVLGAGSWGTTVASLAAANTSTVIWARREDVAEQINRVHRNERYLAGLPLHPQLRATASLAEALQDCDVVVMGVPSHSLRQTLRDSAEHVRPW
;
A
#
# COMPACT_ATOMS: atom_id res chain seq x y z
N MET A 1 -25.90 -4.62 -6.03
CA MET A 1 -25.12 -4.13 -4.87
C MET A 1 -23.91 -3.39 -5.44
N SER A 2 -23.63 -2.16 -5.01
CA SER A 2 -22.41 -1.44 -5.41
C SER A 2 -21.18 -2.16 -4.83
N ARG A 3 -20.16 -2.39 -5.66
CA ARG A 3 -18.87 -2.92 -5.23
C ARG A 3 -18.25 -1.99 -4.17
N SER A 4 -17.72 -2.55 -3.08
CA SER A 4 -16.97 -1.78 -2.08
C SER A 4 -15.66 -1.26 -2.65
N MET A 5 -15.33 0.00 -2.37
CA MET A 5 -14.07 0.61 -2.83
C MET A 5 -12.85 -0.13 -2.26
N ARG A 6 -11.75 -0.12 -3.01
CA ARG A 6 -10.45 -0.68 -2.64
C ARG A 6 -9.35 0.35 -2.86
N VAL A 7 -8.49 0.55 -1.85
CA VAL A 7 -7.36 1.48 -1.89
C VAL A 7 -6.05 0.73 -2.02
N ALA A 8 -5.21 1.17 -2.95
CA ALA A 8 -3.82 0.76 -3.06
C ALA A 8 -2.92 1.94 -2.65
N VAL A 9 -2.01 1.72 -1.70
CA VAL A 9 -0.98 2.71 -1.33
C VAL A 9 0.38 2.23 -1.82
N LEU A 10 0.97 2.94 -2.77
CA LEU A 10 2.26 2.57 -3.34
C LEU A 10 3.38 3.25 -2.56
N GLY A 11 4.07 2.49 -1.71
CA GLY A 11 5.22 2.95 -0.95
C GLY A 11 5.05 2.79 0.56
N ALA A 12 5.80 1.87 1.15
CA ALA A 12 5.82 1.59 2.59
C ALA A 12 6.83 2.44 3.39
N GLY A 13 7.02 3.71 3.00
CA GLY A 13 7.74 4.71 3.82
C GLY A 13 6.87 5.22 4.98
N SER A 14 7.39 6.16 5.78
CA SER A 14 6.67 6.66 6.96
C SER A 14 5.27 7.19 6.61
N TRP A 15 5.21 8.11 5.65
CA TRP A 15 3.94 8.72 5.22
C TRP A 15 2.97 7.72 4.55
N GLY A 16 3.46 6.91 3.62
CA GLY A 16 2.62 5.91 2.95
C GLY A 16 2.08 4.86 3.91
N THR A 17 2.88 4.44 4.90
CA THR A 17 2.44 3.54 5.96
C THR A 17 1.35 4.17 6.83
N THR A 18 1.51 5.44 7.22
CA THR A 18 0.49 6.18 7.99
C THR A 18 -0.82 6.29 7.22
N VAL A 19 -0.77 6.72 5.95
CA VAL A 19 -1.97 6.87 5.12
C VAL A 19 -2.67 5.52 4.90
N ALA A 20 -1.90 4.47 4.64
CA ALA A 20 -2.47 3.13 4.45
C ALA A 20 -3.16 2.63 5.72
N SER A 21 -2.57 2.86 6.90
CA SER A 21 -3.18 2.49 8.18
C SER A 21 -4.48 3.27 8.45
N LEU A 22 -4.52 4.56 8.14
CA LEU A 22 -5.73 5.39 8.28
C LEU A 22 -6.83 4.96 7.29
N ALA A 23 -6.47 4.69 6.03
CA ALA A 23 -7.41 4.22 5.02
C ALA A 23 -7.98 2.83 5.38
N ALA A 24 -7.14 1.94 5.93
CA ALA A 24 -7.53 0.60 6.36
C ALA A 24 -8.59 0.58 7.47
N ALA A 25 -8.79 1.69 8.20
CA ALA A 25 -9.88 1.81 9.18
C ALA A 25 -11.26 1.98 8.54
N ASN A 26 -11.33 2.39 7.27
CA ASN A 26 -12.57 2.74 6.58
C ASN A 26 -12.81 1.92 5.30
N THR A 27 -11.75 1.38 4.70
CA THR A 27 -11.81 0.77 3.37
C THR A 27 -10.74 -0.30 3.23
N SER A 28 -11.03 -1.36 2.47
CA SER A 28 -10.04 -2.40 2.16
C SER A 28 -8.81 -1.76 1.52
N THR A 29 -7.67 -1.87 2.19
CA THR A 29 -6.44 -1.17 1.82
C THR A 29 -5.28 -2.14 1.75
N VAL A 30 -4.54 -2.08 0.64
CA VAL A 30 -3.28 -2.78 0.44
C VAL A 30 -2.15 -1.78 0.31
N ILE A 31 -1.07 -1.94 1.08
CA ILE A 31 0.16 -1.18 0.92
C ILE A 31 1.21 -2.01 0.16
N TRP A 32 1.77 -1.44 -0.90
CA TRP A 32 2.91 -2.03 -1.58
C TRP A 32 4.22 -1.62 -0.88
N ALA A 33 4.96 -2.62 -0.41
CA ALA A 33 6.31 -2.46 0.10
C ALA A 33 7.29 -3.09 -0.88
N ARG A 34 8.30 -2.34 -1.33
CA ARG A 34 9.31 -2.85 -2.29
C ARG A 34 10.10 -4.05 -1.73
N ARG A 35 10.24 -4.15 -0.42
CA ARG A 35 10.94 -5.25 0.24
C ARG A 35 9.92 -6.20 0.85
N GLU A 36 10.12 -7.49 0.60
CA GLU A 36 9.27 -8.57 1.10
C GLU A 36 9.24 -8.62 2.64
N ASP A 37 10.39 -8.46 3.30
CA ASP A 37 10.47 -8.47 4.76
C ASP A 37 9.63 -7.37 5.43
N VAL A 38 9.52 -6.20 4.80
CA VAL A 38 8.65 -5.11 5.27
C VAL A 38 7.18 -5.49 5.10
N ALA A 39 6.79 -6.10 3.97
CA ALA A 39 5.43 -6.56 3.76
C ALA A 39 5.05 -7.66 4.76
N GLU A 40 5.93 -8.63 5.00
CA GLU A 40 5.75 -9.68 5.99
C GLU A 40 5.61 -9.13 7.40
N GLN A 41 6.45 -8.16 7.79
CA GLN A 41 6.35 -7.52 9.11
C GLN A 41 4.98 -6.85 9.30
N ILE A 42 4.52 -6.08 8.30
CA ILE A 42 3.20 -5.42 8.36
C ILE A 42 2.10 -6.46 8.48
N ASN A 43 2.15 -7.55 7.71
CA ASN A 43 1.11 -8.59 7.74
C ASN A 43 1.11 -9.41 9.02
N ARG A 44 2.28 -9.72 9.58
CA ARG A 44 2.40 -10.63 10.75
C ARG A 44 2.21 -9.92 12.07
N VAL A 45 2.74 -8.70 12.20
CA VAL A 45 2.80 -8.00 13.49
C VAL A 45 2.16 -6.62 13.45
N HIS A 46 1.60 -6.21 12.30
CA HIS A 46 0.96 -4.91 12.10
C HIS A 46 1.85 -3.75 12.54
N ARG A 47 3.12 -3.80 12.14
CA ARG A 47 4.14 -2.79 12.43
C ARG A 47 5.05 -2.61 11.23
N ASN A 48 5.62 -1.41 11.11
CA ASN A 48 6.69 -1.10 10.17
C ASN A 48 7.81 -0.43 10.94
N GLU A 49 8.60 -1.21 11.67
CA GLU A 49 9.59 -0.67 12.62
C GLU A 49 10.69 0.15 11.92
N ARG A 50 10.91 -0.10 10.63
CA ARG A 50 11.87 0.65 9.83
C ARG A 50 11.47 2.10 9.60
N TYR A 51 10.18 2.36 9.41
CA TYR A 51 9.69 3.66 8.94
C TYR A 51 8.70 4.33 9.90
N LEU A 52 8.12 3.59 10.83
CA LEU A 52 7.13 4.06 11.80
C LEU A 52 7.29 3.30 13.12
N ALA A 53 8.48 3.39 13.72
CA ALA A 53 8.86 2.62 14.90
C ALA A 53 7.91 2.84 16.09
N GLY A 54 7.59 1.76 16.80
CA GLY A 54 6.75 1.79 18.01
C GLY A 54 5.25 1.97 17.77
N LEU A 55 4.80 2.38 16.59
CA LEU A 55 3.38 2.63 16.30
C LEU A 55 2.69 1.40 15.70
N PRO A 56 1.55 0.96 16.25
CA PRO A 56 0.75 -0.11 15.65
C PRO A 56 0.04 0.39 14.39
N LEU A 57 -0.09 -0.50 13.41
CA LEU A 57 -0.88 -0.29 12.20
C LEU A 57 -2.28 -0.91 12.38
N HIS A 58 -3.23 -0.44 11.60
CA HIS A 58 -4.59 -0.98 11.63
C HIS A 58 -4.58 -2.48 11.25
N PRO A 59 -5.27 -3.37 12.00
CA PRO A 59 -5.18 -4.82 11.79
C PRO A 59 -5.77 -5.29 10.45
N GLN A 60 -6.60 -4.47 9.81
CA GLN A 60 -7.13 -4.78 8.47
C GLN A 60 -6.19 -4.33 7.33
N LEU A 61 -5.10 -3.61 7.63
CA LEU A 61 -4.12 -3.24 6.62
C LEU A 61 -3.39 -4.49 6.16
N ARG A 62 -3.45 -4.77 4.86
CA ARG A 62 -2.62 -5.79 4.21
C ARG A 62 -1.43 -5.13 3.51
N ALA A 63 -0.30 -5.82 3.50
CA ALA A 63 0.86 -5.43 2.72
C ALA A 63 1.22 -6.50 1.69
N THR A 64 1.87 -6.09 0.59
CA THR A 64 2.40 -7.00 -0.43
C THR A 64 3.70 -6.44 -1.01
N ALA A 65 4.56 -7.35 -1.48
CA ALA A 65 5.72 -7.02 -2.30
C ALA A 65 5.41 -6.99 -3.81
N SER A 66 4.24 -7.50 -4.21
CA SER A 66 3.80 -7.54 -5.59
C SER A 66 3.04 -6.26 -5.96
N LEU A 67 3.63 -5.47 -6.87
CA LEU A 67 2.97 -4.27 -7.40
C LEU A 67 1.66 -4.64 -8.13
N ALA A 68 1.65 -5.76 -8.85
CA ALA A 68 0.48 -6.30 -9.53
C ALA A 68 -0.64 -6.65 -8.53
N GLU A 69 -0.33 -7.33 -7.41
CA GLU A 69 -1.34 -7.66 -6.39
C GLU A 69 -1.91 -6.38 -5.75
N ALA A 70 -1.07 -5.39 -5.46
CA ALA A 70 -1.51 -4.13 -4.86
C ALA A 70 -2.50 -3.36 -5.77
N LEU A 71 -2.22 -3.36 -7.07
CA LEU A 71 -3.03 -2.63 -8.05
C LEU A 71 -4.21 -3.44 -8.59
N GLN A 72 -4.21 -4.76 -8.40
CA GLN A 72 -5.32 -5.61 -8.80
C GLN A 72 -6.61 -5.12 -8.15
N ASP A 73 -7.57 -4.76 -8.98
CA ASP A 73 -8.92 -4.42 -8.54
C ASP A 73 -8.99 -3.20 -7.59
N CYS A 74 -7.98 -2.33 -7.58
CA CYS A 74 -8.06 -1.07 -6.83
C CYS A 74 -8.96 -0.04 -7.54
N ASP A 75 -9.62 0.79 -6.74
CA ASP A 75 -10.44 1.91 -7.20
C ASP A 75 -9.74 3.25 -6.95
N VAL A 76 -8.83 3.30 -5.97
CA VAL A 76 -8.01 4.47 -5.63
C VAL A 76 -6.56 4.05 -5.47
N VAL A 77 -5.65 4.79 -6.13
CA VAL A 77 -4.20 4.64 -5.98
C VAL A 77 -3.62 5.86 -5.28
N VAL A 78 -2.94 5.66 -4.15
CA VAL A 78 -2.20 6.69 -3.43
C VAL A 78 -0.71 6.50 -3.65
N MET A 79 -0.04 7.52 -4.21
CA MET A 79 1.40 7.49 -4.46
C MET A 79 2.18 7.95 -3.21
N GLY A 80 2.62 6.99 -2.39
CA GLY A 80 3.45 7.19 -1.20
C GLY A 80 4.95 6.98 -1.40
N VAL A 81 5.44 7.09 -2.64
CA VAL A 81 6.87 6.97 -3.01
C VAL A 81 7.58 8.33 -3.03
N PRO A 82 8.92 8.37 -2.82
CA PRO A 82 9.70 9.59 -2.99
C PRO A 82 9.60 10.19 -4.40
N SER A 83 9.66 11.52 -4.53
CA SER A 83 9.47 12.23 -5.81
C SER A 83 10.41 11.75 -6.94
N HIS A 84 11.67 11.45 -6.62
CA HIS A 84 12.64 10.96 -7.61
C HIS A 84 12.29 9.56 -8.16
N SER A 85 11.54 8.76 -7.40
CA SER A 85 11.09 7.42 -7.80
C SER A 85 9.67 7.42 -8.40
N LEU A 86 8.93 8.53 -8.29
CA LEU A 86 7.53 8.64 -8.68
C LEU A 86 7.30 8.26 -10.15
N ARG A 87 8.11 8.83 -11.06
CA ARG A 87 7.98 8.61 -12.51
C ARG A 87 8.12 7.12 -12.87
N GLN A 88 9.13 6.45 -12.32
CA GLN A 88 9.34 5.04 -12.60
C GLN A 88 8.21 4.20 -12.02
N THR A 89 7.81 4.47 -10.77
CA THR A 89 6.71 3.76 -10.12
C THR A 89 5.40 3.88 -10.92
N LEU A 90 5.11 5.06 -11.49
CA LEU A 90 3.95 5.26 -12.36
C LEU A 90 4.01 4.43 -13.65
N ARG A 91 5.20 4.31 -14.27
CA ARG A 91 5.38 3.47 -15.45
C ARG A 91 5.14 2.00 -15.13
N ASP A 92 5.75 1.51 -14.06
CA ASP A 92 5.58 0.12 -13.61
C ASP A 92 4.11 -0.16 -13.23
N SER A 93 3.44 0.83 -12.61
CA SER A 93 2.02 0.71 -12.23
C SER A 93 1.10 0.65 -13.44
N ALA A 94 1.44 1.33 -14.55
CA ALA A 94 0.59 1.41 -15.74
C ALA A 94 0.31 0.04 -16.36
N GLU A 95 1.22 -0.93 -16.18
CA GLU A 95 1.06 -2.31 -16.67
C GLU A 95 0.02 -3.12 -15.88
N HIS A 96 -0.40 -2.64 -14.71
CA HIS A 96 -1.25 -3.37 -13.76
C HIS A 96 -2.57 -2.64 -13.44
N VAL A 97 -2.67 -1.36 -13.76
CA VAL A 97 -3.91 -0.60 -13.59
C VAL A 97 -4.92 -1.03 -14.66
N ARG A 98 -6.11 -1.45 -14.22
CA ARG A 98 -7.18 -1.82 -15.15
C ARG A 98 -7.65 -0.61 -15.98
N PRO A 99 -7.98 -0.79 -17.26
CA PRO A 99 -8.78 0.19 -17.99
C PRO A 99 -10.18 0.25 -17.36
N TRP A 100 -10.72 1.46 -17.22
CA TRP A 100 -12.04 1.74 -16.64
C TRP A 100 -13.13 1.70 -17.71
#